data_AF-A0A7S0G9A9-F1
#
_entry.id   AF-A0A7S0G9A9-F1
#
_cell.length_a   1.000
_cell.length_b   1.000
_cell.length_c   1.000
_cell.angle_alpha   90.00
_cell.angle_beta   90.00
_cell.angle_gamma   90.00
#
_symmetry.space_group_name_H-M   'P 1'
#
loop_
_entity.id
_entity.type
_entity.pdbx_description
1 polymer ?
#
loop_
_entity_poly.entity_id
_entity_poly.type
_entity_poly.pdbx_seq_one_letter_code
_entity_poly.pdbx_strand_id
1 'polypeptide(L)'
;KATEKLEGLMKYHPLIPIIPSNIPSYHQNVESSTQIVSTAAYIESQSMVLAYGGPDIFFVRLAPSKSFDLLPESFNKGLLSVVVFALIGIWMYVNHLGKQKAIRIHWS
;
A
#
# COMPACT_ATOMS: atom_id res chain seq x y z
N LYS A 1 -6.66 11.66 -29.18
CA LYS A 1 -7.37 12.39 -28.10
C LYS A 1 -8.27 11.51 -27.25
N ALA A 2 -9.27 10.81 -27.80
CA ALA A 2 -10.09 9.88 -26.99
C ALA A 2 -9.28 8.67 -26.49
N THR A 3 -8.46 8.08 -27.36
CA THR A 3 -7.58 6.93 -27.05
C THR A 3 -6.55 7.24 -25.96
N GLU A 4 -5.85 8.36 -26.07
CA GLU A 4 -4.86 8.82 -25.08
C GLU A 4 -5.47 9.01 -23.69
N LYS A 5 -6.75 9.41 -23.62
CA LYS A 5 -7.48 9.58 -22.37
C LYS A 5 -7.90 8.24 -21.75
N LEU A 6 -8.17 7.23 -22.57
CA LEU A 6 -8.45 5.86 -22.11
C LEU A 6 -7.18 5.19 -21.55
N GLU A 7 -6.02 5.50 -22.11
CA GLU A 7 -4.71 5.01 -21.68
C GLU A 7 -4.15 5.74 -20.44
N GLY A 8 -4.79 6.83 -20.01
CA GLY A 8 -4.39 7.58 -18.82
C GLY A 8 -3.11 8.42 -19.00
N LEU A 9 -2.75 8.79 -20.23
CA LEU A 9 -1.54 9.57 -20.47
C LEU A 9 -1.59 10.94 -19.78
N MET A 10 -0.50 11.28 -19.10
CA MET A 10 -0.28 12.62 -18.57
C MET A 10 -0.01 13.60 -19.72
N LYS A 11 -0.52 14.83 -19.58
CA LYS A 11 -0.21 15.90 -20.53
C LYS A 11 1.28 16.19 -20.52
N TYR A 12 1.82 16.54 -21.68
CA TYR A 12 3.20 16.99 -21.80
C TYR A 12 3.49 18.14 -20.83
N HIS A 13 4.58 18.02 -20.09
CA HIS A 13 5.08 19.03 -19.19
C HIS A 13 6.59 19.17 -19.43
N PRO A 14 7.08 20.33 -19.93
CA PRO A 14 8.48 20.49 -20.31
C PRO A 14 9.45 20.55 -19.12
N LEU A 15 8.94 20.87 -17.92
CA LEU A 15 9.72 21.02 -16.70
C LEU A 15 9.47 19.85 -15.75
N ILE A 16 10.47 19.02 -15.49
CA ILE A 16 10.34 17.94 -14.50
C ILE A 16 10.73 18.51 -13.13
N PRO A 17 9.78 18.70 -12.19
CA PRO A 17 10.10 19.23 -10.88
C PRO A 17 10.90 18.20 -10.07
N ILE A 18 11.87 18.68 -9.29
CA ILE A 18 12.54 17.86 -8.28
C ILE A 18 11.62 17.80 -7.06
N ILE A 19 11.15 16.60 -6.74
CA ILE A 19 10.22 16.37 -5.62
C ILE A 19 11.02 15.78 -4.46
N PRO A 20 11.19 16.51 -3.33
CA PRO A 20 12.00 16.04 -2.21
C PRO A 20 11.52 14.72 -1.60
N SER A 21 10.21 14.41 -1.66
CA SER A 21 9.65 13.14 -1.18
C SER A 21 10.10 11.93 -1.99
N ASN A 22 10.62 12.13 -3.21
CA ASN A 22 11.11 11.06 -4.09
C ASN A 22 12.62 10.86 -3.95
N ILE A 23 13.30 11.61 -3.07
CA ILE A 23 14.74 11.49 -2.83
C ILE A 23 14.97 10.51 -1.68
N PRO A 24 15.53 9.31 -1.95
CA PRO A 24 15.61 8.25 -0.96
C PRO A 24 16.68 8.48 0.11
N SER A 25 17.69 9.32 -0.18
CA SER A 25 18.76 9.62 0.76
C SER A 25 18.31 10.56 1.89
N TYR A 26 17.20 11.30 1.73
CA TYR A 26 16.66 12.24 2.70
C TYR A 26 17.73 13.16 3.35
N HIS A 27 18.14 12.92 4.60
CA HIS A 27 19.20 13.68 5.30
C HIS A 27 20.61 13.07 5.20
N GLN A 28 20.75 11.95 4.49
CA GLN A 28 22.05 11.32 4.25
C GLN A 28 22.68 11.97 3.03
N ASN A 29 23.77 12.71 3.26
CA ASN A 29 24.58 13.21 2.17
C ASN A 29 25.47 12.06 1.69
N VAL A 30 25.29 11.63 0.44
CA VAL A 30 26.03 10.53 -0.17
C VAL A 30 27.01 11.16 -1.15
N GLU A 31 28.27 11.27 -0.74
CA GLU A 31 29.27 11.96 -1.54
C GLU A 31 29.76 11.06 -2.68
N SER A 32 29.70 11.59 -3.91
CA SER A 32 30.41 11.08 -5.08
C SER A 32 30.26 9.57 -5.37
N SER A 33 29.03 9.03 -5.39
CA SER A 33 28.79 7.63 -5.80
C SER A 33 29.05 7.44 -7.30
N THR A 34 29.97 6.55 -7.66
CA THR A 34 30.34 6.28 -9.06
C THR A 34 29.35 5.34 -9.76
N GLN A 35 28.72 4.43 -9.00
CA GLN A 35 27.84 3.40 -9.56
C GLN A 35 26.58 3.21 -8.71
N ILE A 36 25.47 2.90 -9.38
CA ILE A 36 24.20 2.55 -8.76
C ILE A 36 23.75 1.23 -9.38
N VAL A 37 23.53 0.22 -8.53
CA VAL A 37 23.04 -1.10 -8.91
C VAL A 37 21.69 -1.33 -8.25
N SER A 38 20.76 -1.92 -8.99
CA SER A 38 19.47 -2.36 -8.46
C SER A 38 19.30 -3.86 -8.66
N THR A 39 18.64 -4.51 -7.70
CA THR A 39 18.26 -5.92 -7.79
C THR A 39 16.82 -6.11 -7.32
N ALA A 40 16.20 -7.19 -7.76
CA ALA A 40 14.87 -7.59 -7.30
C ALA A 40 14.94 -7.96 -5.80
N ALA A 41 13.95 -7.51 -5.02
CA ALA A 41 13.77 -8.04 -3.68
C ALA A 41 12.95 -9.34 -3.75
N TYR A 42 12.88 -10.05 -2.62
CA TYR A 42 11.96 -11.19 -2.47
C TYR A 42 10.47 -10.77 -2.60
N ILE A 43 10.18 -9.51 -2.29
CA ILE A 43 8.85 -8.91 -2.31
C ILE A 43 8.72 -8.16 -3.63
N GLU A 44 7.68 -8.46 -4.41
CA GLU A 44 7.52 -8.01 -5.80
C GLU A 44 7.45 -6.48 -5.90
N SER A 45 6.77 -5.84 -4.95
CA SER A 45 6.64 -4.39 -4.92
C SER A 45 7.92 -3.65 -4.53
N GLN A 46 8.98 -4.38 -4.15
CA GLN A 46 10.20 -3.82 -3.58
C GLN A 46 11.43 -4.11 -4.45
N SER A 47 12.32 -3.14 -4.53
CA SER A 47 13.65 -3.27 -5.15
C SER A 47 14.72 -2.82 -4.18
N MET A 48 15.87 -3.48 -4.22
CA MET A 48 17.04 -3.10 -3.45
C MET A 48 17.96 -2.28 -4.35
N VAL A 49 18.38 -1.10 -3.87
CA VAL A 49 19.28 -0.21 -4.58
C VAL A 49 20.52 0.03 -3.75
N LEU A 50 21.69 -0.17 -4.36
CA LEU A 50 23.00 0.05 -3.78
C LEU A 50 23.75 1.08 -4.63
N ALA A 51 24.12 2.20 -4.03
CA ALA A 51 25.04 3.17 -4.60
C ALA A 51 26.42 3.01 -3.96
N TYR A 52 27.46 2.85 -4.77
CA TYR A 52 28.84 2.59 -4.31
C TYR A 52 29.89 3.13 -5.30
N GLY A 53 31.17 3.00 -4.94
CA GLY A 53 32.30 3.41 -5.77
C GLY A 53 32.84 4.81 -5.49
N GLY A 54 32.33 5.48 -4.45
CA GLY A 54 32.92 6.68 -3.84
C GLY A 54 33.52 6.36 -2.46
N PRO A 55 33.75 7.36 -1.59
CA PRO A 55 34.09 7.13 -0.19
C PRO A 55 32.94 6.46 0.59
N ASP A 56 31.70 6.69 0.15
CA ASP A 56 30.49 6.25 0.83
C ASP A 56 29.79 5.10 0.09
N ILE A 57 29.07 4.29 0.86
CA ILE A 57 28.19 3.22 0.39
C ILE A 57 26.79 3.52 0.92
N PHE A 58 25.81 3.60 0.02
CA PHE A 58 24.42 3.86 0.37
C PHE A 58 23.54 2.71 -0.11
N PHE A 59 22.77 2.14 0.80
CA PHE A 59 21.84 1.05 0.52
C PHE A 59 20.44 1.43 0.95
N VAL A 60 19.47 1.22 0.07
CA VAL A 60 18.06 1.49 0.37
C VAL A 60 17.16 0.45 -0.31
N ARG A 61 16.05 0.14 0.35
CA ARG A 61 14.95 -0.62 -0.26
C ARG A 61 13.86 0.36 -0.69
N LEU A 62 13.46 0.29 -1.95
CA LEU A 62 12.49 1.21 -2.56
C LEU A 62 11.26 0.44 -3.02
N ALA A 63 10.09 1.07 -2.90
CA ALA A 63 8.82 0.54 -3.40
C ALA A 63 8.21 1.54 -4.40
N PRO A 64 8.61 1.53 -5.68
CA PRO A 64 8.22 2.54 -6.66
C PRO A 64 6.70 2.58 -6.91
N SER A 65 6.04 1.43 -6.82
CA SER A 65 4.59 1.26 -6.99
C SER A 65 3.81 1.29 -5.68
N LYS A 66 4.45 1.69 -4.57
CA LYS A 66 3.98 1.48 -3.19
C LYS A 66 3.92 -0.02 -2.85
N SER A 67 4.10 -0.37 -1.59
CA SER A 67 4.11 -1.77 -1.16
C SER A 67 2.70 -2.39 -1.16
N PHE A 68 2.25 -2.86 -2.33
CA PHE A 68 0.91 -3.41 -2.54
C PHE A 68 0.74 -4.85 -2.03
N ASP A 69 1.84 -5.58 -1.91
CA ASP A 69 1.93 -6.97 -1.42
C ASP A 69 2.19 -7.06 0.09
N LEU A 70 2.29 -5.91 0.77
CA LEU A 70 2.49 -5.82 2.21
C LEU A 70 1.33 -5.11 2.89
N LEU A 71 0.96 -5.61 4.07
CA LEU A 71 -0.01 -4.92 4.92
C LEU A 71 0.65 -3.67 5.51
N PRO A 72 0.05 -2.47 5.35
CA PRO A 72 0.61 -1.24 5.90
C PRO A 72 0.75 -1.32 7.43
N GLU A 73 1.81 -0.73 7.98
CA GLU A 73 2.00 -0.62 9.43
C GLU A 73 0.87 0.20 10.09
N SER A 74 0.29 1.15 9.36
CA SER A 74 -0.86 1.95 9.80
C SER A 74 -2.21 1.22 9.72
N PHE A 75 -2.24 -0.06 9.34
CA PHE A 75 -3.47 -0.82 9.23
C PHE A 75 -4.08 -1.10 10.61
N ASN A 76 -5.28 -0.57 10.87
CA ASN A 76 -5.95 -0.72 12.16
C ASN A 76 -6.63 -2.09 12.30
N LYS A 77 -5.85 -3.09 12.75
CA LYS A 77 -6.33 -4.45 13.05
C LYS A 77 -7.38 -4.47 14.16
N GLY A 78 -7.30 -3.54 15.11
CA GLY A 78 -8.25 -3.44 16.22
C GLY A 78 -9.65 -3.08 15.74
N LEU A 79 -9.77 -2.05 14.90
CA LEU A 79 -11.05 -1.66 14.31
C LEU A 79 -11.65 -2.78 13.47
N LEU A 80 -10.83 -3.43 12.63
CA LEU A 80 -11.26 -4.58 11.84
C LEU A 80 -11.87 -5.66 12.74
N SER A 81 -11.16 -6.04 13.80
CA SER A 81 -11.61 -7.06 14.75
C SER A 81 -12.94 -6.68 15.42
N VAL A 82 -13.08 -5.44 15.89
CA VAL A 82 -14.31 -4.95 16.52
C VAL A 82 -15.50 -5.01 15.56
N VAL A 83 -15.32 -4.56 14.31
CA VAL A 83 -16.38 -4.60 13.30
C VAL A 83 -16.81 -6.04 13.00
N VAL A 84 -15.85 -6.96 12.87
CA VAL A 84 -16.15 -8.39 12.63
C VAL A 84 -16.96 -8.97 13.79
N PHE A 85 -16.54 -8.74 15.04
CA PHE A 85 -17.28 -9.24 16.20
C PHE A 85 -18.67 -8.60 16.35
N ALA A 86 -18.79 -7.30 16.09
CA ALA A 86 -20.08 -6.61 16.13
C ALA A 86 -21.05 -7.19 15.08
N LEU A 87 -20.58 -7.44 13.85
CA LEU A 87 -21.38 -8.06 12.79
C LEU A 87 -21.85 -9.46 13.16
N ILE A 88 -20.98 -10.28 13.76
CA ILE A 88 -21.35 -11.62 14.25
C ILE A 88 -22.43 -11.51 15.34
N GLY A 89 -22.26 -10.60 16.30
CA GLY A 89 -23.23 -10.38 17.37
C GLY A 89 -24.60 -9.94 16.85
N ILE A 90 -24.62 -8.98 15.91
CA ILE A 90 -25.85 -8.53 15.25
C ILE A 90 -26.50 -9.67 14.49
N TRP A 91 -25.73 -10.45 13.73
CA TRP A 91 -26.23 -11.59 12.97
C TRP A 91 -26.88 -12.65 13.88
N MET A 92 -26.26 -12.97 15.02
CA MET A 92 -26.83 -13.90 16.00
C MET A 92 -28.14 -13.35 16.59
N TYR A 93 -28.17 -12.07 16.94
CA TYR A 93 -29.36 -11.42 17.49
C TYR A 93 -30.53 -11.42 16.50
N VAL A 94 -30.28 -11.01 15.25
CA VAL A 94 -31.29 -10.99 14.18
C VAL A 94 -31.81 -12.40 13.89
N ASN A 95 -30.94 -13.41 13.81
CA ASN A 95 -31.37 -14.79 13.61
C ASN A 95 -32.23 -15.32 14.75
N HIS A 96 -31.89 -14.97 15.99
CA HIS A 96 -32.68 -15.36 17.15
C HIS A 96 -34.10 -14.78 17.06
N LEU A 97 -34.22 -13.48 16.77
CA LEU A 97 -35.53 -12.83 16.55
C LEU A 97 -36.27 -13.41 15.35
N GLY A 98 -35.57 -13.73 14.26
CA GLY A 98 -36.13 -14.35 13.07
C GLY A 98 -36.73 -15.72 13.36
N LYS A 99 -36.04 -16.57 14.13
CA LYS A 99 -36.56 -17.87 14.57
C LYS A 99 -37.82 -17.73 15.43
N GLN A 100 -37.80 -16.80 16.38
CA GLN A 100 -38.99 -16.53 17.21
C GLN A 100 -40.18 -16.04 16.36
N LYS A 101 -39.93 -15.15 15.38
CA LYS A 101 -40.98 -14.64 14.49
C LYS A 101 -41.53 -15.73 13.57
N ALA A 102 -40.68 -16.62 13.04
CA ALA A 102 -41.09 -17.73 12.18
C ALA A 102 -42.01 -18.72 12.92
N ILE A 103 -41.71 -19.04 14.17
CA ILE A 103 -42.58 -19.87 15.02
C ILE A 103 -43.92 -19.15 15.22
N ARG A 104 -43.92 -17.87 15.64
CA ARG A 104 -45.19 -17.15 15.86
C ARG A 104 -46.10 -17.11 14.63
N ILE A 105 -45.54 -17.02 13.43
CA ILE A 105 -46.32 -17.01 12.17
C ILE A 105 -46.92 -18.40 11.88
N HIS A 106 -46.21 -19.49 12.18
CA HIS A 106 -46.69 -20.86 11.91
C HIS A 106 -47.83 -21.32 12.84
N TRP A 107 -47.96 -20.69 14.01
CA TRP A 107 -48.93 -21.05 15.04
C TRP A 107 -50.08 -20.02 15.15
N SER A 108 -50.12 -19.05 14.25
CA SER A 108 -51.27 -18.18 13.97
C SER A 108 -52.08 -18.76 12.82
#